data_AF-A0A1G0HP23-F1
#
_entry.id   AF-A0A1G0HP23-F1
#
_cell.length_a   1.000
_cell.length_b   1.000
_cell.length_c   1.000
_cell.angle_alpha   90.00
_cell.angle_beta   90.00
_cell.angle_gamma   90.00
#
_symmetry.space_group_name_H-M   'P 1'
#
loop_
_entity.id
_entity.type
_entity.pdbx_description
1 polymer ?
#
loop_
_entity_poly.entity_id
_entity_poly.type
_entity_poly.pdbx_seq_one_letter_code
_entity_poly.pdbx_strand_id
1 'polypeptide(L)'
;MRSRDLHVVQSERWCDPRAKLLSGAAWEQHKIPVCRSLNLSTDFDEQFRYLSAKLENTYQDVLKRLPKNDAVEIVKNNKGKDRIKLSRLEKIDEPDSLKILKDKVDKLMPRIDFPELLLETNRMSDFTDECSHISDNNSRVSGIEVSLCAVIMADACNIGLEPLINEDSPQLTRNRLSWVQQNSLARTVYHGRRGEIHEKYREGQEDQLNVLGLATNAIVLWNTVYMQAALDHLRTQGEVIKEEDEARLSPLGRKHINFLGHFSFMLPQDVIEGQLRPLNMGLNHQTVVV
;
A
#
# COMPACT_ATOMS: atom_id res chain seq x y z
N MET A 1 -13.63 -19.26 -27.25
CA MET A 1 -14.91 -18.66 -26.81
C MET A 1 -14.63 -17.69 -25.69
N ARG A 2 -14.95 -16.40 -25.85
CA ARG A 2 -14.76 -15.39 -24.79
C ARG A 2 -16.01 -15.36 -23.91
N SER A 3 -15.83 -15.77 -22.66
CA SER A 3 -16.79 -15.76 -21.56
C SER A 3 -17.31 -14.34 -21.26
N ARG A 4 -18.42 -13.92 -21.86
CA ARG A 4 -19.11 -12.68 -21.44
C ARG A 4 -20.64 -12.77 -21.38
N ASP A 5 -21.25 -13.87 -21.83
CA ASP A 5 -22.72 -14.03 -21.86
C ASP A 5 -23.22 -15.31 -21.15
N LEU A 6 -22.39 -15.92 -20.30
CA LEU A 6 -22.78 -17.08 -19.48
C LEU A 6 -22.94 -16.62 -18.02
N HIS A 7 -24.16 -16.69 -17.52
CA HIS A 7 -24.51 -16.31 -16.15
C HIS A 7 -25.14 -17.49 -15.40
N VAL A 8 -24.82 -17.62 -14.12
CA VAL A 8 -25.37 -18.65 -13.24
C VAL A 8 -26.50 -18.02 -12.41
N VAL A 9 -27.74 -18.46 -12.67
CA VAL A 9 -29.00 -17.85 -12.17
C VAL A 9 -29.08 -17.79 -10.63
N GLN A 10 -28.39 -18.69 -9.91
CA GLN A 10 -28.40 -18.76 -8.44
C GLN A 10 -27.06 -18.39 -7.78
N SER A 11 -26.09 -17.88 -8.54
CA SER A 11 -24.78 -17.50 -7.97
C SER A 11 -24.72 -16.00 -7.69
N GLU A 12 -24.49 -15.59 -6.44
CA GLU A 12 -24.24 -14.17 -6.13
C GLU A 12 -22.99 -13.59 -6.83
N ARG A 13 -22.03 -14.47 -7.15
CA ARG A 13 -20.71 -14.11 -7.72
C ARG A 13 -20.68 -14.16 -9.25
N TRP A 14 -21.51 -15.00 -9.88
CA TRP A 14 -21.53 -15.22 -11.34
C TRP A 14 -22.91 -14.97 -11.98
N CYS A 15 -23.82 -14.27 -11.30
CA CYS A 15 -25.11 -13.86 -11.89
C CYS A 15 -24.91 -12.77 -12.96
N ASP A 16 -25.98 -12.49 -13.71
CA ASP A 16 -26.02 -11.35 -14.61
C ASP A 16 -25.97 -10.04 -13.79
N PRO A 17 -24.92 -9.21 -13.92
CA PRO A 17 -24.86 -7.93 -13.20
C PRO A 17 -26.00 -6.98 -13.61
N ARG A 18 -26.60 -7.14 -14.79
CA ARG A 18 -27.76 -6.34 -15.21
C ARG A 18 -29.01 -6.68 -14.40
N ALA A 19 -29.14 -7.91 -13.90
CA ALA A 19 -30.23 -8.32 -13.05
C ALA A 19 -30.21 -7.64 -11.67
N LYS A 20 -29.06 -7.04 -11.28
CA LYS A 20 -28.92 -6.25 -10.05
C LYS A 20 -29.26 -4.77 -10.24
N LEU A 21 -29.51 -4.31 -11.46
CA LEU A 21 -29.87 -2.92 -11.71
C LEU A 21 -31.32 -2.66 -11.29
N LEU A 22 -31.54 -1.54 -10.60
CA LEU A 22 -32.89 -1.05 -10.32
C LEU A 22 -33.61 -0.80 -11.64
N SER A 23 -34.82 -1.34 -11.77
CA SER A 23 -35.65 -1.19 -12.97
C SER A 23 -37.13 -1.03 -12.61
N GLY A 24 -37.90 -0.44 -13.52
CA GLY A 24 -39.34 -0.22 -13.33
C GLY A 24 -39.68 0.56 -12.05
N ALA A 25 -40.65 0.08 -11.28
CA ALA A 25 -41.13 0.74 -10.07
C ALA A 25 -40.04 0.91 -8.99
N ALA A 26 -39.09 -0.01 -8.90
CA ALA A 26 -38.00 0.06 -7.92
C ALA A 26 -37.02 1.21 -8.24
N TRP A 27 -36.77 1.47 -9.52
CA TRP A 27 -36.00 2.63 -9.95
C TRP A 27 -36.73 3.94 -9.65
N GLU A 28 -38.02 4.04 -10.01
CA GLU A 28 -38.79 5.27 -9.79
C GLU A 28 -38.87 5.67 -8.31
N GLN A 29 -38.96 4.69 -7.39
CA GLN A 29 -38.95 4.94 -5.95
C GLN A 29 -37.60 5.47 -5.42
N HIS A 30 -36.48 5.03 -6.01
CA HIS A 30 -35.13 5.36 -5.52
C HIS A 30 -34.39 6.39 -6.39
N LYS A 31 -34.98 6.83 -7.50
CA LYS A 31 -34.37 7.74 -8.48
C LYS A 31 -33.84 9.02 -7.84
N ILE A 32 -34.68 9.72 -7.07
CA ILE A 32 -34.30 10.99 -6.43
C ILE A 32 -33.16 10.81 -5.41
N PRO A 33 -33.25 9.90 -4.42
CA PRO A 33 -32.16 9.74 -3.45
C PRO A 33 -30.85 9.26 -4.10
N VAL A 34 -30.91 8.38 -5.12
CA VAL A 34 -29.71 7.91 -5.84
C VAL A 34 -29.09 9.02 -6.69
N CYS A 35 -29.88 9.77 -7.45
CA CYS A 35 -29.37 10.91 -8.23
C CYS A 35 -28.73 11.96 -7.30
N ARG A 36 -29.34 12.24 -6.14
CA ARG A 36 -28.78 13.17 -5.16
C ARG A 36 -27.46 12.68 -4.56
N SER A 37 -27.36 11.41 -4.17
CA SER A 37 -26.12 10.87 -3.57
C SER A 37 -24.96 10.83 -4.58
N LEU A 38 -25.26 10.59 -5.85
CA LEU A 38 -24.28 10.59 -6.94
C LEU A 38 -24.05 11.98 -7.55
N ASN A 39 -24.74 13.02 -7.04
CA ASN A 39 -24.71 14.38 -7.58
C ASN A 39 -25.03 14.45 -9.08
N LEU A 40 -26.02 13.68 -9.53
CA LEU A 40 -26.54 13.59 -10.89
C LEU A 40 -27.92 14.26 -10.97
N SER A 41 -28.27 14.85 -12.12
CA SER A 41 -29.64 15.30 -12.38
C SER A 41 -30.61 14.11 -12.49
N THR A 42 -31.85 14.34 -12.07
CA THR A 42 -32.97 13.41 -12.22
C THR A 42 -33.54 13.39 -13.63
N ASP A 43 -33.18 14.38 -14.46
CA ASP A 43 -33.52 14.44 -15.87
C ASP A 43 -32.53 13.61 -16.68
N PHE A 44 -33.04 12.58 -17.36
CA PHE A 44 -32.25 11.70 -18.21
C PHE A 44 -31.65 12.45 -19.39
N ASP A 45 -32.42 13.27 -20.09
CA ASP A 45 -31.98 13.97 -21.29
C ASP A 45 -30.92 15.03 -20.96
N GLU A 46 -31.03 15.66 -19.79
CA GLU A 46 -30.00 16.56 -19.28
C GLU A 46 -28.69 15.81 -18.98
N GLN A 47 -28.74 14.73 -18.19
CA GLN A 47 -27.55 13.96 -17.82
C GLN A 47 -26.91 13.26 -19.02
N PHE A 48 -27.73 12.69 -19.89
CA PHE A 48 -27.26 12.03 -21.09
C PHE A 48 -26.53 13.02 -22.00
N ARG A 49 -27.11 14.19 -22.27
CA ARG A 49 -26.44 15.25 -23.04
C ARG A 49 -25.13 15.69 -22.40
N TYR A 50 -25.11 15.90 -21.09
CA TYR A 50 -23.89 16.27 -20.37
C TYR A 50 -22.78 15.21 -20.52
N LEU A 51 -23.10 13.93 -20.27
CA LEU A 51 -22.13 12.85 -20.36
C LEU A 51 -21.65 12.59 -21.79
N SER A 52 -22.56 12.64 -22.77
CA SER A 52 -22.21 12.55 -24.19
C SER A 52 -21.30 13.69 -24.63
N ALA A 53 -21.61 14.93 -24.25
CA ALA A 53 -20.77 16.08 -24.56
C ALA A 53 -19.41 16.00 -23.87
N LYS A 54 -19.37 15.56 -22.61
CA LYS A 54 -18.13 15.35 -21.86
C LYS A 54 -17.25 14.29 -22.52
N LEU A 55 -17.83 13.16 -22.91
CA LEU A 55 -17.12 12.08 -23.61
C LEU A 55 -16.56 12.58 -24.94
N GLU A 56 -17.39 13.23 -25.76
CA GLU A 56 -16.99 13.76 -27.06
C GLU A 56 -15.87 14.80 -26.93
N ASN A 57 -16.03 15.78 -26.04
CA ASN A 57 -15.02 16.81 -25.81
C ASN A 57 -13.70 16.20 -25.33
N THR A 58 -13.76 15.24 -24.40
CA THR A 58 -12.56 14.53 -23.91
C THR A 58 -11.89 13.75 -25.03
N TYR A 59 -12.68 13.07 -25.88
CA TYR A 59 -12.16 12.32 -27.03
C TYR A 59 -11.48 13.25 -28.04
N GLN A 60 -12.13 14.37 -28.38
CA GLN A 60 -11.56 15.39 -29.27
C GLN A 60 -10.29 16.01 -28.70
N ASP A 61 -10.25 16.28 -27.40
CA ASP A 61 -9.05 16.80 -26.73
C ASP A 61 -7.90 15.78 -26.77
N VAL A 62 -8.18 14.50 -26.54
CA VAL A 62 -7.17 13.44 -26.67
C VAL A 62 -6.67 13.34 -28.11
N LEU A 63 -7.56 13.32 -29.11
CA LEU A 63 -7.15 13.28 -30.52
C LEU A 63 -6.27 14.48 -30.93
N LYS A 64 -6.56 15.67 -30.41
CA LYS A 64 -5.76 16.89 -30.68
C LYS A 64 -4.41 16.87 -29.99
N ARG A 65 -4.32 16.32 -28.77
CA ARG A 65 -3.12 16.36 -27.92
C ARG A 65 -2.20 15.16 -28.12
N LEU A 66 -2.75 13.99 -28.43
CA LEU A 66 -2.00 12.74 -28.54
C LEU A 66 -0.88 12.79 -29.58
N PRO A 67 -1.07 13.34 -30.80
CA PRO A 67 0.02 13.48 -31.77
C PRO A 67 1.14 14.44 -31.34
N LYS A 68 0.89 15.26 -30.32
CA LYS A 68 1.84 16.25 -29.76
C LYS A 68 2.45 15.78 -28.44
N ASN A 69 2.15 14.55 -28.01
CA ASN A 69 2.55 14.05 -26.71
C ASN A 69 3.76 13.12 -26.84
N ASP A 70 4.95 13.65 -26.56
CA ASP A 70 6.21 12.90 -26.61
C ASP A 70 6.28 11.78 -25.54
N ALA A 71 5.38 11.81 -24.55
CA ALA A 71 5.26 10.78 -23.51
C ALA A 71 4.55 9.51 -24.00
N VAL A 72 3.82 9.55 -25.12
CA VAL A 72 2.87 8.50 -25.51
C VAL A 72 2.90 8.22 -27.02
N GLU A 73 3.25 6.98 -27.38
CA GLU A 73 3.28 6.51 -28.76
C GLU A 73 2.29 5.35 -28.96
N ILE A 74 1.53 5.32 -30.06
CA ILE A 74 0.73 4.15 -30.44
C ILE A 74 1.59 3.26 -31.35
N VAL A 75 1.99 2.10 -30.85
CA VAL A 75 2.80 1.12 -31.60
C VAL A 75 2.02 -0.15 -31.89
N LYS A 76 2.28 -0.79 -33.03
CA LYS A 76 1.71 -2.11 -33.35
C LYS A 76 2.48 -3.20 -32.60
N ASN A 77 1.77 -4.11 -31.94
CA ASN A 77 2.39 -5.30 -31.35
C ASN A 77 2.70 -6.36 -32.42
N ASN A 78 3.41 -7.43 -32.03
CA ASN A 78 3.79 -8.54 -32.92
C ASN A 78 2.59 -9.27 -33.58
N LYS A 79 1.35 -8.98 -33.16
CA LYS A 79 0.11 -9.53 -33.72
C LYS A 79 -0.70 -8.47 -34.50
N GLY A 80 -0.08 -7.34 -34.85
CA GLY A 80 -0.68 -6.25 -35.64
C GLY A 80 -1.70 -5.38 -34.90
N LYS A 81 -1.84 -5.52 -33.57
CA LYS A 81 -2.78 -4.73 -32.77
C LYS A 81 -2.10 -3.51 -32.15
N ASP A 82 -2.81 -2.40 -32.16
CA ASP A 82 -2.34 -1.15 -31.57
C ASP A 82 -2.18 -1.30 -30.04
N ARG A 83 -1.08 -0.79 -29.50
CA ARG A 83 -0.81 -0.67 -28.07
C ARG A 83 -0.23 0.71 -27.79
N ILE A 84 -0.58 1.24 -26.63
CA ILE A 84 0.02 2.45 -26.09
C ILE A 84 1.39 2.09 -25.50
N LYS A 85 2.42 2.76 -25.95
CA LYS A 85 3.78 2.71 -25.42
C LYS A 85 4.06 4.06 -24.78
N LEU A 86 4.25 4.06 -23.47
CA LEU A 86 4.70 5.24 -22.74
C LEU A 86 6.22 5.35 -22.91
N SER A 87 6.73 6.52 -23.26
CA SER A 87 8.18 6.75 -23.26
C SER A 87 8.69 6.72 -21.82
N ARG A 88 9.91 6.21 -21.65
CA ARG A 88 10.53 6.14 -20.32
C ARG A 88 10.89 7.56 -19.89
N LEU A 89 10.60 7.89 -18.63
CA LEU A 89 11.14 9.10 -18.02
C LEU A 89 12.66 9.11 -18.20
N GLU A 90 13.20 10.28 -18.57
CA GLU A 90 14.64 10.46 -18.69
C GLU A 90 15.29 10.18 -17.33
N LYS A 91 16.33 9.36 -17.35
CA LYS A 91 17.10 9.09 -16.15
C LYS A 91 17.92 10.32 -15.84
N ILE A 92 17.67 10.95 -14.70
CA ILE A 92 18.54 12.00 -14.17
C ILE A 92 19.89 11.36 -13.84
N ASP A 93 20.97 11.94 -14.35
CA ASP A 93 22.31 11.43 -14.06
C ASP A 93 22.64 11.57 -12.58
N GLU A 94 23.25 10.53 -12.02
CA GLU A 94 23.64 10.50 -10.61
C GLU A 94 25.15 10.77 -10.54
N PRO A 95 25.59 11.84 -9.86
CA PRO A 95 27.02 12.08 -9.67
C PRO A 95 27.62 10.95 -8.86
N ASP A 96 28.92 10.70 -9.06
CA ASP A 96 29.59 9.58 -8.38
C ASP A 96 29.62 9.77 -6.85
N SER A 97 29.63 11.02 -6.36
CA SER A 97 29.49 11.32 -4.93
C SER A 97 28.17 10.80 -4.35
N LEU A 98 27.04 11.01 -5.06
CA LEU A 98 25.74 10.47 -4.67
C LEU A 98 25.72 8.93 -4.69
N LYS A 99 26.29 8.31 -5.72
CA LYS A 99 26.35 6.84 -5.80
C LYS A 99 27.15 6.25 -4.63
N ILE A 100 28.28 6.86 -4.29
CA ILE A 100 29.12 6.47 -3.15
C ILE A 100 28.35 6.64 -1.84
N LEU A 101 27.66 7.78 -1.65
CA LEU A 101 26.86 8.02 -0.45
C LEU A 101 25.73 6.99 -0.31
N LYS A 102 24.99 6.71 -1.38
CA LYS A 102 23.93 5.68 -1.42
C LYS A 102 24.47 4.31 -1.03
N ASP A 103 25.63 3.91 -1.57
CA ASP A 103 26.26 2.62 -1.23
C ASP A 103 26.73 2.56 0.23
N LYS A 104 27.30 3.65 0.77
CA LYS A 104 27.70 3.73 2.18
C LYS A 104 26.48 3.63 3.11
N VAL A 105 25.43 4.40 2.85
CA VAL A 105 24.18 4.36 3.63
C VAL A 105 23.55 2.97 3.54
N ASP A 106 23.38 2.42 2.32
CA ASP A 106 22.81 1.08 2.10
C ASP A 106 23.55 -0.02 2.89
N LYS A 107 24.87 0.09 3.03
CA LYS A 107 25.69 -0.86 3.80
C LYS A 107 25.52 -0.74 5.31
N LEU A 108 25.21 0.46 5.81
CA LEU A 108 24.99 0.72 7.23
C LEU A 108 23.56 0.38 7.68
N MET A 109 22.57 0.37 6.77
CA MET A 109 21.19 0.04 7.10
C MET A 109 21.09 -1.36 7.74
N PRO A 110 20.47 -1.52 8.93
CA PRO A 110 20.23 -2.82 9.54
C PRO A 110 19.34 -3.69 8.66
N ARG A 111 19.58 -5.00 8.64
CA ARG A 111 18.66 -5.94 7.99
C ARG A 111 17.47 -6.20 8.91
N ILE A 112 16.27 -6.24 8.34
CA ILE A 112 15.04 -6.38 9.10
C ILE A 112 13.99 -7.17 8.29
N ASP A 113 13.19 -7.97 8.98
CA ASP A 113 12.00 -8.58 8.37
C ASP A 113 10.85 -7.57 8.33
N PHE A 114 10.03 -7.61 7.29
CA PHE A 114 8.94 -6.65 7.12
C PHE A 114 7.97 -6.57 8.33
N PRO A 115 7.61 -7.68 9.00
CA PRO A 115 6.81 -7.61 10.24
C PRO A 115 7.49 -6.93 11.41
N GLU A 116 8.78 -7.15 11.61
CA GLU A 116 9.54 -6.42 12.62
C GLU A 116 9.58 -4.92 12.32
N LEU A 117 9.69 -4.56 11.04
CA LEU A 117 9.62 -3.16 10.60
C LEU A 117 8.26 -2.55 10.95
N LEU A 118 7.16 -3.27 10.70
CA LEU A 118 5.81 -2.81 11.08
C LEU A 118 5.67 -2.65 12.60
N LEU A 119 6.20 -3.59 13.39
CA LEU A 119 6.19 -3.51 14.85
C LEU A 119 7.02 -2.34 15.38
N GLU A 120 8.20 -2.12 14.79
CA GLU A 120 9.11 -1.06 15.20
C GLU A 120 8.58 0.33 14.82
N THR A 121 8.01 0.46 13.61
CA THR A 121 7.33 1.70 13.18
C THR A 121 6.08 1.97 14.00
N ASN A 122 5.38 0.92 14.45
CA ASN A 122 4.29 1.07 15.39
C ASN A 122 4.77 1.69 16.71
N ARG A 123 5.91 1.26 17.26
CA ARG A 123 6.47 1.91 18.46
C ARG A 123 6.87 3.37 18.28
N MET A 124 7.13 3.79 17.04
CA MET A 124 7.50 5.18 16.72
C MET A 124 6.27 6.09 16.53
N SER A 125 5.11 5.52 16.19
CA SER A 125 3.95 6.29 15.72
C SER A 125 2.62 5.91 16.36
N ASP A 126 2.60 4.82 17.13
CA ASP A 126 1.42 4.19 17.72
C ASP A 126 0.27 3.97 16.71
N PHE A 127 0.59 3.73 15.43
CA PHE A 127 -0.42 3.67 14.37
C PHE A 127 -1.47 2.56 14.59
N THR A 128 -1.14 1.50 15.31
CA THR A 128 -2.10 0.42 15.62
C THR A 128 -3.17 0.86 16.62
N ASP A 129 -2.93 1.91 17.41
CA ASP A 129 -3.89 2.40 18.39
C ASP A 129 -5.09 3.07 17.71
N GLU A 130 -4.90 3.57 16.49
CA GLU A 130 -5.98 4.09 15.64
C GLU A 130 -6.84 2.97 15.03
N CYS A 131 -6.40 1.71 15.07
CA CYS A 131 -7.16 0.56 14.57
C CYS A 131 -8.26 0.12 15.55
N SER A 132 -9.34 0.91 15.62
CA SER A 132 -10.50 0.66 16.49
C SER A 132 -11.32 -0.58 16.11
N HIS A 133 -11.83 -1.29 17.12
CA HIS A 133 -12.71 -2.45 16.95
C HIS A 133 -14.12 -2.02 16.50
N ILE A 134 -14.77 -2.81 15.63
CA ILE A 134 -16.09 -2.48 15.04
C ILE A 134 -17.21 -2.25 16.08
N SER A 135 -17.10 -2.84 17.27
CA SER A 135 -18.15 -2.76 18.31
C SER A 135 -17.85 -1.83 19.49
N ASP A 136 -16.79 -1.00 19.45
CA ASP A 136 -16.37 -0.08 20.54
C ASP A 136 -16.20 -0.72 21.94
N ASN A 137 -16.39 -2.03 22.06
CA ASN A 137 -16.13 -2.77 23.27
C ASN A 137 -14.63 -2.99 23.37
N ASN A 138 -14.01 -2.26 24.28
CA ASN A 138 -12.64 -2.38 24.78
C ASN A 138 -12.33 -3.79 25.32
N SER A 139 -12.41 -4.82 24.48
CA SER A 139 -11.70 -6.08 24.75
C SER A 139 -10.22 -5.78 24.48
N ARG A 140 -9.50 -5.41 25.55
CA ARG A 140 -8.04 -5.21 25.54
C ARG A 140 -7.36 -6.56 25.30
N VAL A 141 -7.40 -7.05 24.07
CA VAL A 141 -6.68 -8.25 23.66
C VAL A 141 -5.20 -7.91 23.72
N SER A 142 -4.46 -8.51 24.66
CA SER A 142 -3.02 -8.26 24.82
C SER A 142 -2.25 -8.69 23.58
N GLY A 143 -1.34 -7.85 23.08
CA GLY A 143 -0.53 -8.17 21.90
C GLY A 143 -1.29 -8.03 20.57
N ILE A 144 -2.32 -7.17 20.51
CA ILE A 144 -3.12 -6.97 19.30
C ILE A 144 -2.29 -6.35 18.16
N GLU A 145 -1.30 -5.54 18.51
CA GLU A 145 -0.34 -4.92 17.60
C GLU A 145 0.40 -5.95 16.73
N VAL A 146 0.77 -7.10 17.31
CA VAL A 146 1.39 -8.22 16.59
C VAL A 146 0.43 -8.81 15.57
N SER A 147 -0.83 -9.05 15.98
CA SER A 147 -1.86 -9.55 15.08
C SER A 147 -2.19 -8.55 13.97
N LEU A 148 -2.26 -7.25 14.27
CA LEU A 148 -2.51 -6.19 13.29
C LEU A 148 -1.38 -6.11 12.26
N CYS A 149 -0.12 -6.12 12.70
CA CYS A 149 1.03 -6.14 11.79
C CYS A 149 1.02 -7.38 10.89
N ALA A 150 0.63 -8.54 11.42
CA ALA A 150 0.48 -9.76 10.62
C ALA A 150 -0.59 -9.61 9.53
N VAL A 151 -1.77 -9.09 9.88
CA VAL A 151 -2.83 -8.91 8.86
C VAL A 151 -2.44 -7.83 7.83
N ILE A 152 -1.85 -6.71 8.28
CA ILE A 152 -1.31 -5.67 7.37
C ILE A 152 -0.32 -6.28 6.40
N MET A 153 0.57 -7.16 6.86
CA MET A 153 1.50 -7.87 5.98
C MET A 153 0.77 -8.76 4.98
N ALA A 154 -0.18 -9.57 5.44
CA ALA A 154 -0.92 -10.49 4.58
C ALA A 154 -1.60 -9.75 3.42
N ASP A 155 -2.23 -8.62 3.73
CA ASP A 155 -2.96 -7.79 2.78
C ASP A 155 -2.03 -6.97 1.87
N ALA A 156 -0.99 -6.33 2.43
CA ALA A 156 -0.03 -5.53 1.66
C ALA A 156 0.82 -6.38 0.70
N CYS A 157 1.19 -7.60 1.09
CA CYS A 157 2.01 -8.50 0.29
C CYS A 157 1.18 -9.49 -0.54
N ASN A 158 -0.14 -9.52 -0.38
CA ASN A 158 -1.04 -10.46 -1.06
C ASN A 158 -0.63 -11.94 -0.88
N ILE A 159 -0.22 -12.29 0.34
CA ILE A 159 0.24 -13.65 0.69
C ILE A 159 -0.81 -14.49 1.43
N GLY A 160 -1.91 -13.86 1.87
CA GLY A 160 -2.91 -14.51 2.73
C GLY A 160 -2.44 -14.70 4.17
N LEU A 161 -3.31 -15.23 5.04
CA LEU A 161 -2.99 -15.41 6.46
C LEU A 161 -2.21 -16.70 6.73
N GLU A 162 -2.40 -17.74 5.91
CA GLU A 162 -1.81 -19.06 6.11
C GLU A 162 -0.30 -19.06 6.42
N PRO A 163 0.56 -18.28 5.73
CA PRO A 163 2.00 -18.26 6.02
C PRO A 163 2.36 -17.61 7.37
N LEU A 164 1.43 -16.87 7.98
CA LEU A 164 1.65 -16.11 9.21
C LEU A 164 1.09 -16.82 10.46
N ILE A 165 0.36 -17.91 10.26
CA ILE A 165 -0.25 -18.66 11.37
C ILE A 165 0.84 -19.36 12.16
N ASN A 166 0.85 -19.12 13.47
CA ASN A 166 1.67 -19.84 14.43
C ASN A 166 0.82 -20.16 15.66
N GLU A 167 0.45 -21.43 15.83
CA GLU A 167 -0.40 -21.88 16.94
C GLU A 167 0.34 -21.88 18.29
N ASP A 168 1.68 -21.84 18.30
CA ASP A 168 2.47 -21.69 19.52
C ASP A 168 2.46 -20.24 20.04
N SER A 169 2.01 -19.28 19.23
CA SER A 169 1.88 -17.88 19.58
C SER A 169 0.40 -17.48 19.72
N PRO A 170 -0.05 -17.05 20.92
CA PRO A 170 -1.42 -16.58 21.12
C PRO A 170 -1.82 -15.40 20.22
N GLN A 171 -0.85 -14.65 19.70
CA GLN A 171 -1.05 -13.49 18.82
C GLN A 171 -1.23 -13.87 17.34
N LEU A 172 -0.78 -15.05 16.93
CA LEU A 172 -0.71 -15.48 15.53
C LEU A 172 -1.56 -16.72 15.25
N THR A 173 -2.47 -17.11 16.15
CA THR A 173 -3.42 -18.19 15.90
C THR A 173 -4.36 -17.84 14.74
N ARG A 174 -4.80 -18.85 13.98
CA ARG A 174 -5.70 -18.63 12.84
C ARG A 174 -6.97 -17.85 13.20
N ASN A 175 -7.60 -18.25 14.30
CA ASN A 175 -8.84 -17.64 14.77
C ASN A 175 -8.65 -16.17 15.11
N ARG A 176 -7.52 -15.83 15.75
CA ARG A 176 -7.21 -14.45 16.12
C ARG A 176 -6.93 -13.58 14.90
N LEU A 177 -6.11 -14.06 13.96
CA LEU A 177 -5.80 -13.30 12.75
C LEU A 177 -7.05 -13.05 11.90
N SER A 178 -7.90 -14.07 11.73
CA SER A 178 -9.18 -13.93 11.03
C SER A 178 -10.11 -12.93 11.73
N TRP A 179 -10.16 -12.96 13.06
CA TRP A 179 -10.93 -11.99 13.85
C TRP A 179 -10.41 -10.56 13.69
N VAL A 180 -9.10 -10.33 13.76
CA VAL A 180 -8.49 -8.99 13.57
C VAL A 180 -8.73 -8.46 12.17
N GLN A 181 -8.58 -9.30 11.14
CA GLN A 181 -8.84 -8.92 9.74
C GLN A 181 -10.27 -8.43 9.54
N GLN A 182 -11.24 -9.12 10.15
CA GLN A 182 -12.66 -8.77 10.02
C GLN A 182 -13.08 -7.54 10.83
N ASN A 183 -12.46 -7.30 12.00
CA ASN A 183 -12.99 -6.33 12.97
C ASN A 183 -12.20 -5.03 13.11
N SER A 184 -10.91 -4.99 12.76
CA SER A 184 -10.04 -3.81 12.97
C SER A 184 -9.61 -3.14 11.67
N LEU A 185 -9.29 -3.91 10.62
CA LEU A 185 -8.89 -3.35 9.32
C LEU A 185 -10.09 -2.83 8.52
N ALA A 186 -11.23 -3.52 8.60
CA ALA A 186 -12.49 -3.11 7.98
C ALA A 186 -13.08 -1.79 8.52
N ARG A 187 -12.49 -1.14 9.54
CA ARG A 187 -12.93 0.21 9.98
C ARG A 187 -11.87 1.27 9.67
N THR A 188 -10.59 0.97 9.92
CA THR A 188 -9.46 1.85 9.61
C THR A 188 -9.43 2.22 8.12
N VAL A 189 -9.75 1.26 7.28
CA VAL A 189 -9.82 1.44 5.84
C VAL A 189 -11.09 2.21 5.40
N TYR A 190 -12.16 2.19 6.21
CA TYR A 190 -13.47 2.80 5.94
C TYR A 190 -13.59 4.26 6.41
N HIS A 191 -12.52 4.87 6.94
CA HIS A 191 -12.53 6.27 7.40
C HIS A 191 -12.89 7.30 6.31
N GLY A 192 -12.90 6.91 5.02
CA GLY A 192 -13.40 7.75 3.93
C GLY A 192 -14.93 7.93 3.85
N ARG A 193 -15.75 7.14 4.57
CA ARG A 193 -17.23 7.11 4.35
C ARG A 193 -18.13 6.89 5.57
N ARG A 194 -17.81 7.47 6.74
CA ARG A 194 -18.71 7.56 7.91
C ARG A 194 -19.46 6.25 8.28
N GLY A 195 -18.83 5.08 8.11
CA GLY A 195 -19.39 3.80 8.55
C GLY A 195 -20.56 3.24 7.72
N GLU A 196 -20.78 3.69 6.48
CA GLU A 196 -21.81 3.12 5.60
C GLU A 196 -21.24 2.01 4.68
N ILE A 197 -21.80 0.80 4.77
CA ILE A 197 -21.38 -0.42 4.04
C ILE A 197 -21.94 -0.41 2.61
N HIS A 198 -21.12 -0.52 1.55
CA HIS A 198 -21.58 -0.62 0.14
C HIS A 198 -20.68 -1.53 -0.76
N GLU A 199 -21.09 -2.79 -0.91
CA GLU A 199 -20.76 -3.80 -1.95
C GLU A 199 -19.30 -4.10 -2.45
N LYS A 200 -19.12 -5.39 -2.77
CA LYS A 200 -17.96 -6.29 -2.48
C LYS A 200 -16.79 -6.40 -3.48
N TYR A 201 -16.52 -5.48 -4.43
CA TYR A 201 -15.36 -5.68 -5.35
C TYR A 201 -14.44 -4.47 -5.52
N ARG A 202 -14.96 -3.25 -5.32
CA ARG A 202 -14.14 -2.05 -5.30
C ARG A 202 -13.49 -1.85 -3.93
N GLU A 203 -14.21 -2.20 -2.87
CA GLU A 203 -13.73 -2.19 -1.48
C GLU A 203 -12.45 -3.01 -1.31
N GLY A 204 -12.41 -4.28 -1.73
CA GLY A 204 -11.18 -5.08 -1.58
C GLY A 204 -9.92 -4.50 -2.27
N GLN A 205 -10.08 -3.72 -3.36
CA GLN A 205 -8.96 -3.03 -4.00
C GLN A 205 -8.60 -1.73 -3.28
N GLU A 206 -9.59 -0.96 -2.83
CA GLU A 206 -9.38 0.26 -2.04
C GLU A 206 -8.76 -0.06 -0.68
N ASP A 207 -9.18 -1.17 -0.06
CA ASP A 207 -8.65 -1.70 1.19
C ASP A 207 -7.19 -2.12 1.04
N GLN A 208 -6.89 -2.87 -0.02
CA GLN A 208 -5.52 -3.23 -0.35
C GLN A 208 -4.65 -2.00 -0.67
N LEU A 209 -5.19 -1.00 -1.36
CA LEU A 209 -4.46 0.24 -1.67
C LEU A 209 -4.18 1.06 -0.40
N ASN A 210 -5.11 1.10 0.55
CA ASN A 210 -4.94 1.78 1.82
C ASN A 210 -3.92 1.07 2.71
N VAL A 211 -4.00 -0.26 2.82
CA VAL A 211 -3.04 -1.07 3.60
C VAL A 211 -1.66 -1.05 2.96
N LEU A 212 -1.57 -1.11 1.64
CA LEU A 212 -0.31 -0.93 0.90
C LEU A 212 0.28 0.47 1.11
N GLY A 213 -0.58 1.50 1.17
CA GLY A 213 -0.17 2.86 1.51
C GLY A 213 0.42 2.95 2.92
N LEU A 214 -0.25 2.35 3.92
CA LEU A 214 0.25 2.28 5.29
C LEU A 214 1.59 1.55 5.37
N ALA A 215 1.69 0.37 4.74
CA ALA A 215 2.94 -0.39 4.63
C ALA A 215 4.08 0.42 3.99
N THR A 216 3.77 1.17 2.93
CA THR A 216 4.75 2.04 2.26
C THR A 216 5.20 3.17 3.18
N ASN A 217 4.28 3.79 3.91
CA ASN A 217 4.60 4.85 4.87
C ASN A 217 5.44 4.33 6.05
N ALA A 218 5.16 3.12 6.53
CA ALA A 218 5.98 2.45 7.54
C ALA A 218 7.42 2.25 7.03
N ILE A 219 7.59 1.75 5.79
CA ILE A 219 8.92 1.61 5.17
C ILE A 219 9.63 2.96 5.07
N VAL A 220 8.94 4.00 4.63
CA VAL A 220 9.51 5.35 4.52
C VAL A 220 9.94 5.88 5.89
N LEU A 221 9.08 5.78 6.91
CA LEU A 221 9.39 6.23 8.27
C LEU A 221 10.63 5.52 8.82
N TRP A 222 10.63 4.18 8.76
CA TRP A 222 11.74 3.37 9.23
C TRP A 222 13.04 3.74 8.48
N ASN A 223 12.98 3.79 7.15
CA ASN A 223 14.14 4.14 6.34
C ASN A 223 14.66 5.54 6.66
N THR A 224 13.79 6.54 6.80
CA THR A 224 14.22 7.90 7.14
C THR A 224 14.95 7.96 8.48
N VAL A 225 14.43 7.28 9.52
CA VAL A 225 15.06 7.25 10.85
C VAL A 225 16.45 6.59 10.80
N TYR A 226 16.56 5.42 10.15
CA TYR A 226 17.83 4.70 10.07
C TYR A 226 18.83 5.32 9.10
N MET A 227 18.35 5.93 8.02
CA MET A 227 19.19 6.71 7.12
C MET A 227 19.79 7.91 7.85
N GLN A 228 19.00 8.61 8.69
CA GLN A 228 19.53 9.70 9.51
C GLN A 228 20.63 9.20 10.45
N ALA A 229 20.39 8.08 11.15
CA ALA A 229 21.41 7.46 12.01
C ALA A 229 22.68 7.07 11.23
N ALA A 230 22.53 6.54 10.02
CA ALA A 230 23.65 6.22 9.13
C ALA A 230 24.42 7.46 8.67
N LEU A 231 23.72 8.54 8.32
CA LEU A 231 24.34 9.82 7.93
C LEU A 231 25.10 10.44 9.10
N ASP A 232 24.52 10.43 10.30
CA ASP A 232 25.17 10.93 11.51
C ASP A 232 26.42 10.12 11.84
N HIS A 233 26.35 8.79 11.70
CA HIS A 233 27.52 7.94 11.83
C HIS A 233 28.64 8.30 10.83
N LEU A 234 28.33 8.47 9.55
CA LEU A 234 29.30 8.87 8.53
C LEU A 234 29.93 10.24 8.87
N ARG A 235 29.12 11.21 9.32
CA ARG A 235 29.61 12.53 9.78
C ARG A 235 30.57 12.39 10.96
N THR A 236 30.27 11.51 11.94
CA THR A 236 31.18 11.27 13.08
C THR A 236 32.52 10.64 12.67
N GLN A 237 32.56 9.92 11.54
CA GLN A 237 33.80 9.39 10.96
C GLN A 237 34.58 10.44 10.14
N GLY A 238 34.09 11.68 10.06
CA GLY A 238 34.72 12.77 9.31
C GLY A 238 34.38 12.80 7.83
N GLU A 239 33.37 12.04 7.38
CA GLU A 239 32.92 12.09 5.99
C GLU A 239 32.21 13.42 5.70
N VAL A 240 32.64 14.09 4.62
CA VAL A 240 32.01 15.32 4.16
C VAL A 240 30.88 14.96 3.21
N ILE A 241 29.65 15.06 3.72
CA ILE A 241 28.42 14.82 2.96
C ILE A 241 27.94 16.14 2.38
N LYS A 242 27.77 16.19 1.05
CA LYS A 242 27.20 17.37 0.40
C LYS A 242 25.69 17.41 0.59
N GLU A 243 25.16 18.60 0.87
CA GLU A 243 23.72 18.83 1.02
C GLU A 243 22.93 18.45 -0.24
N GLU A 244 23.50 18.67 -1.43
CA GLU A 244 22.90 18.28 -2.72
C GLU A 244 22.74 16.76 -2.88
N ASP A 245 23.65 15.97 -2.31
CA ASP A 245 23.62 14.51 -2.40
C ASP A 245 22.68 13.94 -1.32
N GLU A 246 22.69 14.52 -0.12
CA GLU A 246 21.77 14.16 0.97
C GLU A 246 20.31 14.39 0.59
N ALA A 247 20.00 15.54 -0.02
CA ALA A 247 18.65 15.86 -0.50
C ALA A 247 18.15 14.90 -1.61
N ARG A 248 19.06 14.19 -2.29
CA ARG A 248 18.75 13.21 -3.34
C ARG A 248 18.68 11.78 -2.83
N LEU A 249 18.91 11.54 -1.54
CA LEU A 249 18.71 10.23 -0.95
C LEU A 249 17.22 9.89 -0.90
N SER A 250 16.87 8.68 -1.30
CA SER A 250 15.49 8.21 -1.33
C SER A 250 15.23 7.23 -0.19
N PRO A 251 14.19 7.43 0.64
CA PRO A 251 13.78 6.52 1.69
C PRO A 251 13.01 5.30 1.15
N LEU A 252 13.02 5.04 -0.16
CA LEU A 252 12.37 3.89 -0.78
C LEU A 252 13.32 2.70 -1.00
N GLY A 253 14.54 2.77 -0.44
CA GLY A 253 15.48 1.66 -0.44
C GLY A 253 14.88 0.41 0.23
N ARG A 254 15.08 -0.76 -0.39
CA ARG A 254 14.47 -2.02 0.08
C ARG A 254 15.43 -3.20 0.21
N LYS A 255 16.73 -3.00 -0.06
CA LYS A 255 17.71 -4.11 -0.10
C LYS A 255 17.90 -4.78 1.27
N HIS A 256 17.69 -4.02 2.33
CA HIS A 256 17.82 -4.44 3.73
C HIS A 256 16.52 -4.97 4.33
N ILE A 257 15.40 -4.91 3.60
CA ILE A 257 14.08 -5.37 4.07
C ILE A 257 13.78 -6.73 3.46
N ASN A 258 13.54 -7.73 4.31
CA ASN A 258 13.13 -9.05 3.88
C ASN A 258 11.60 -9.16 3.84
N PHE A 259 11.06 -9.53 2.68
CA PHE A 259 9.63 -9.76 2.45
C PHE A 259 9.26 -11.24 2.32
N LEU A 260 10.22 -12.16 2.39
CA LEU A 260 10.03 -13.57 2.05
C LEU A 260 10.56 -14.50 3.15
N GLY A 261 10.03 -15.72 3.19
CA GLY A 261 10.52 -16.78 4.07
C GLY A 261 9.79 -16.84 5.42
N HIS A 262 10.52 -17.23 6.46
CA HIS A 262 9.99 -17.30 7.82
C HIS A 262 10.00 -15.90 8.44
N PHE A 263 8.86 -15.48 8.99
CA PHE A 263 8.69 -14.15 9.54
C PHE A 263 8.88 -14.14 11.05
N SER A 264 9.72 -13.24 11.55
CA SER A 264 9.81 -12.94 12.97
C SER A 264 8.83 -11.83 13.37
N PHE A 265 8.09 -12.04 14.46
CA PHE A 265 7.23 -11.04 15.10
C PHE A 265 7.76 -10.66 16.49
N MET A 266 9.09 -10.55 16.61
CA MET A 266 9.77 -10.21 17.86
C MET A 266 10.69 -9.03 17.64
N LEU A 267 10.61 -8.04 18.52
CA LEU A 267 11.55 -6.93 18.53
C LEU A 267 12.74 -7.26 19.46
N PRO A 268 13.99 -6.91 19.07
CA PRO A 268 15.13 -6.98 19.97
C PRO A 268 14.90 -6.13 21.23
N GLN A 269 15.51 -6.54 22.34
CA GLN A 269 15.34 -5.87 23.64
C GLN A 269 15.74 -4.38 23.57
N ASP A 270 16.82 -4.04 22.88
CA ASP A 270 17.28 -2.66 22.70
C ASP A 270 16.19 -1.78 22.06
N VAL A 271 15.46 -2.33 21.07
CA VAL A 271 14.34 -1.64 20.39
C VAL A 271 13.12 -1.50 21.29
N ILE A 272 12.87 -2.51 22.14
CA ILE A 272 11.83 -2.46 23.17
C ILE A 272 12.16 -1.36 24.21
N GLU A 273 13.44 -1.13 24.49
CA GLU A 273 13.92 -0.07 25.38
C GLU A 273 13.96 1.32 24.72
N GLY A 274 13.58 1.42 23.44
CA GLY A 274 13.50 2.67 22.70
C GLY A 274 14.79 3.06 21.99
N GLN A 275 15.78 2.17 21.92
CA GLN A 275 16.99 2.38 21.15
C GLN A 275 16.78 1.98 19.68
N LEU A 276 17.61 2.52 18.79
CA LEU A 276 17.68 2.03 17.41
C LEU A 276 18.49 0.72 17.37
N ARG A 277 18.16 -0.13 16.41
CA ARG A 277 19.00 -1.29 16.04
C ARG A 277 20.41 -0.79 15.71
N PRO A 278 21.45 -1.55 16.08
CA PRO A 278 22.81 -1.20 15.71
C PRO A 278 22.95 -1.16 14.19
N LEU A 279 23.64 -0.14 13.68
CA LEU A 279 24.00 -0.07 12.27
C LEU A 279 24.88 -1.26 11.88
N ASN A 280 24.83 -1.63 10.60
CA ASN A 280 25.69 -2.67 10.05
C ASN A 280 27.14 -2.16 9.91
N MET A 281 27.88 -2.20 11.00
CA MET A 281 29.26 -1.68 11.10
C MET A 281 30.32 -2.55 10.39
N GLY A 282 29.90 -3.46 9.51
CA GLY A 282 30.75 -4.35 8.70
C GLY A 282 32.05 -4.77 9.38
N LEU A 283 32.04 -5.84 10.18
CA LEU A 283 33.20 -6.47 10.86
C LEU A 283 34.59 -5.99 10.39
N ASN A 284 35.07 -4.86 10.90
CA ASN A 284 36.50 -4.61 11.03
C ASN A 284 36.92 -5.29 12.34
N HIS A 285 37.18 -6.60 12.28
CA HIS A 285 37.97 -7.28 13.30
C HIS A 285 39.40 -6.70 13.27
N GLN A 286 39.61 -5.59 13.98
CA GLN A 286 40.87 -5.39 14.68
C GLN A 286 40.62 -5.76 16.13
N THR A 287 40.66 -7.07 16.39
CA THR A 287 41.02 -7.56 17.72
C THR A 287 42.44 -7.09 17.98
N VAL A 288 42.59 -5.93 18.61
CA VAL A 288 43.84 -5.60 19.31
C VAL A 288 43.86 -6.51 20.53
N VAL A 289 44.58 -7.61 20.39
CA VAL A 289 45.07 -8.38 21.52
C VAL A 289 46.04 -7.45 22.27
N VAL A 290 45.70 -7.12 23.51
CA VAL A 290 46.68 -6.82 24.56
C VAL A 290 46.56 -7.91 25.60
#